data_AF-A0A9D6D3H5-F1
#
_entry.id   AF-A0A9D6D3H5-F1
#
_cell.length_a   1.000
_cell.length_b   1.000
_cell.length_c   1.000
_cell.angle_alpha   90.00
_cell.angle_beta   90.00
_cell.angle_gamma   90.00
#
_symmetry.space_group_name_H-M   'P 1'
#
loop_
_entity.id
_entity.type
_entity.pdbx_description
1 polymer ?
#
loop_
_entity_poly.entity_id
_entity_poly.type
_entity_poly.pdbx_seq_one_letter_code
_entity_poly.pdbx_strand_id
1 'polypeptide(L)'
;GFGEAVVLGGGEGLTVRVGDPAPLRIAVQLGERVRAKGHAVRLAAQSGEAVATVVRHGNFASRAEADAKADELARLGLPSHVVQVR
;
A
#
# COMPACT_ATOMS: atom_id res chain seq x y z
N GLY A 1 -22.76 1.12 -16.22
CA GLY A 1 -21.77 1.67 -17.15
C GLY A 1 -21.28 3.00 -16.61
N PHE A 2 -19.98 3.10 -16.38
CA PHE A 2 -19.18 4.33 -16.33
C PHE A 2 -17.83 3.84 -16.88
N GLY A 3 -17.61 3.92 -18.19
CA GLY A 3 -17.20 5.15 -18.85
C GLY A 3 -15.68 5.17 -18.78
N GLU A 4 -15.04 4.74 -19.86
CA GLU A 4 -13.59 4.73 -20.02
C GLU A 4 -13.02 6.10 -19.61
N ALA A 5 -12.24 6.13 -18.53
CA ALA A 5 -11.62 7.36 -18.05
C ALA A 5 -10.46 7.70 -19.00
N VAL A 6 -10.74 8.54 -19.99
CA VAL A 6 -9.73 9.16 -20.84
C VAL A 6 -8.75 9.92 -19.93
N VAL A 7 -7.49 9.51 -19.95
CA VAL A 7 -6.39 10.24 -19.30
C VAL A 7 -6.13 11.52 -20.10
N LEU A 8 -6.92 12.57 -19.83
CA LEU A 8 -6.62 13.92 -20.30
C LEU A 8 -5.44 14.45 -19.48
N GLY A 9 -4.23 14.22 -19.99
CA GLY A 9 -3.02 14.68 -19.32
C GLY A 9 -1.74 13.93 -19.70
N GLY A 10 -1.76 13.01 -20.67
CA GLY A 10 -0.55 12.49 -21.31
C GLY A 10 0.14 13.51 -22.23
N GLY A 11 0.12 14.80 -21.86
CA GLY A 11 0.80 15.88 -22.57
C GLY A 11 2.03 16.32 -21.78
N GLU A 12 3.05 16.82 -22.46
CA GLU A 12 4.29 17.40 -21.91
C GLU A 12 4.00 18.69 -21.10
N GLY A 13 3.32 18.53 -19.97
CA GLY A 13 3.02 19.61 -19.02
C GLY A 13 3.71 19.35 -17.69
N LEU A 14 4.27 20.40 -17.09
CA LEU A 14 4.89 20.29 -15.76
C LEU A 14 3.80 20.11 -14.69
N THR A 15 3.98 19.10 -13.83
CA THR A 15 3.10 18.84 -12.68
C THR A 15 3.90 18.93 -11.38
N VAL A 16 3.27 19.41 -10.32
CA VAL A 16 3.89 19.47 -8.98
C VAL A 16 3.49 18.24 -8.19
N ARG A 17 4.48 17.40 -7.85
CA ARG A 17 4.26 16.28 -6.93
C ARG A 17 4.20 16.80 -5.49
N VAL A 18 3.12 16.48 -4.79
CA VAL A 18 2.96 16.81 -3.38
C VAL A 18 3.29 15.57 -2.55
N GLY A 19 4.45 15.57 -1.91
CA GLY A 19 4.98 14.45 -1.12
C GLY A 19 5.58 13.31 -1.96
N ASP A 20 6.16 12.32 -1.30
CA ASP A 20 6.75 11.15 -1.95
C ASP A 20 5.69 10.07 -2.28
N PRO A 21 5.97 9.14 -3.22
CA PRO A 21 5.11 7.98 -3.44
C PRO A 21 4.89 7.19 -2.15
N ALA A 22 3.63 6.87 -1.84
CA ALA A 22 3.26 6.20 -0.60
C ALA A 22 2.11 5.20 -0.84
N PRO A 23 1.88 4.25 0.08
CA PRO A 23 0.69 3.39 0.03
C PRO A 23 -0.58 4.22 -0.07
N LEU A 24 -1.59 3.70 -0.79
CA LEU A 24 -2.81 4.43 -1.15
C LEU A 24 -3.45 5.16 0.04
N ARG A 25 -3.51 4.51 1.20
CA ARG A 25 -4.09 5.11 2.42
C ARG A 25 -3.42 6.43 2.80
N ILE A 26 -2.09 6.49 2.74
CA ILE A 26 -1.30 7.68 3.10
C ILE A 26 -1.43 8.75 2.00
N ALA A 27 -1.40 8.34 0.73
CA ALA A 27 -1.59 9.25 -0.39
C ALA A 27 -2.97 9.94 -0.37
N VAL A 28 -4.03 9.20 -0.03
CA VAL A 28 -5.39 9.75 0.13
C VAL A 28 -5.45 10.75 1.27
N GLN A 29 -4.89 10.43 2.44
CA GLN A 29 -4.87 11.35 3.58
C GLN A 29 -4.14 12.66 3.25
N LEU A 30 -3.01 12.58 2.53
CA LEU A 30 -2.29 13.77 2.09
C LEU A 30 -3.10 14.58 1.07
N GLY A 31 -3.73 13.92 0.10
CA GLY A 31 -4.61 14.57 -0.88
C GLY A 31 -5.77 15.34 -0.25
N GLU A 32 -6.40 14.76 0.77
CA GLU A 32 -7.49 15.42 1.51
C GLU A 32 -7.00 16.65 2.29
N ARG A 33 -5.81 16.60 2.91
CA ARG A 33 -5.24 17.79 3.56
C ARG A 33 -4.99 18.93 2.58
N VAL A 34 -4.50 18.60 1.39
CA VAL A 34 -4.24 19.61 0.34
C VAL A 34 -5.55 20.18 -0.20
N ARG A 35 -6.58 19.34 -0.38
CA ARG A 35 -7.94 19.77 -0.72
C ARG A 35 -8.55 20.68 0.35
N ALA A 36 -8.36 20.36 1.62
CA ALA A 36 -8.81 21.19 2.74
C ALA A 36 -8.16 22.58 2.77
N LYS A 37 -7.02 22.77 2.08
CA LYS A 37 -6.37 24.07 1.87
C LYS A 37 -6.85 24.80 0.61
N GLY A 38 -7.89 24.29 -0.05
CA GLY A 38 -8.52 24.92 -1.22
C GLY A 38 -7.89 24.55 -2.55
N HIS A 39 -6.99 23.56 -2.60
CA HIS A 39 -6.33 23.16 -3.84
C HIS A 39 -6.98 21.92 -4.46
N ALA A 40 -7.25 21.95 -5.76
CA ALA A 40 -7.71 20.78 -6.49
C ALA A 40 -6.56 19.76 -6.66
N VAL A 41 -6.79 18.52 -6.24
CA VAL A 41 -5.78 17.43 -6.29
C VAL A 41 -6.27 16.29 -7.16
N ARG A 42 -5.36 15.72 -7.95
CA ARG A 42 -5.51 14.43 -8.62
C ARG A 42 -4.53 13.44 -8.01
N LEU A 43 -5.01 12.27 -7.61
CA LEU A 43 -4.16 11.17 -7.18
C LEU A 43 -3.89 10.27 -8.38
N ALA A 44 -2.62 9.99 -8.65
CA ALA A 44 -2.20 9.08 -9.71
C ALA A 44 -1.31 7.99 -9.12
N ALA A 45 -1.54 6.74 -9.53
CA ALA A 45 -0.59 5.68 -9.27
C ALA A 45 0.63 5.90 -10.17
N GLN A 46 1.80 6.10 -9.57
CA GLN A 46 3.03 6.11 -10.33
C GLN A 46 3.52 4.68 -10.47
N SER A 47 3.62 4.19 -11.72
CA SER A 47 4.27 2.93 -12.01
C SER A 47 5.78 3.03 -11.75
N GLY A 48 6.21 2.30 -10.73
CA GLY A 48 7.53 2.12 -10.15
C GLY A 48 7.29 1.20 -8.94
N GLU A 49 8.18 0.22 -8.66
CA GLU A 49 7.94 -0.96 -7.79
C GLU A 49 6.81 -0.76 -6.78
N ALA A 50 5.58 -1.07 -7.19
CA ALA A 50 4.42 -0.98 -6.33
C ALA A 50 4.62 -2.07 -5.27
N VAL A 51 5.11 -1.68 -4.10
CA VAL A 51 5.47 -2.60 -3.03
C VAL A 51 4.21 -3.37 -2.64
N ALA A 52 4.17 -4.65 -2.99
CA ALA A 52 3.20 -5.58 -2.45
C ALA A 52 3.39 -5.59 -0.92
N THR A 53 2.43 -5.01 -0.20
CA THR A 53 2.50 -4.94 1.25
C THR A 53 2.00 -6.27 1.81
N VAL A 54 2.90 -7.04 2.42
CA VAL A 54 2.56 -8.30 3.11
C VAL A 54 2.53 -8.08 4.61
N VAL A 55 1.58 -8.71 5.30
CA VAL A 55 1.51 -8.71 6.77
C VAL A 55 2.38 -9.86 7.29
N ARG A 56 3.38 -9.55 8.13
CA ARG A 56 4.22 -10.54 8.82
C ARG A 56 3.99 -10.41 10.32
N HIS A 57 4.00 -11.55 11.04
CA HIS A 57 3.78 -11.59 12.49
C HIS A 57 4.93 -12.34 13.18
N GLY A 58 5.57 -11.68 14.15
CA GLY A 58 6.62 -12.25 15.00
C GLY A 58 8.01 -12.34 14.37
N ASN A 59 9.01 -12.64 15.22
CA ASN A 59 10.39 -12.99 14.86
C ASN A 59 10.85 -14.09 15.84
N PHE A 60 10.87 -15.33 15.40
CA PHE A 60 11.03 -16.49 16.28
C PHE A 60 12.46 -17.01 16.24
N ALA A 61 12.99 -17.47 17.40
CA ALA A 61 14.38 -17.91 17.52
C ALA A 61 14.61 -19.28 16.88
N SER A 62 13.53 -20.04 16.65
CA SER A 62 13.57 -21.33 15.97
C SER A 62 12.34 -21.51 15.08
N ARG A 63 12.47 -22.41 14.10
CA ARG A 63 11.34 -22.79 13.24
C ARG A 63 10.20 -23.43 14.04
N ALA A 64 10.53 -24.26 15.04
CA ALA A 64 9.53 -24.91 15.89
C ALA A 64 8.67 -23.90 16.66
N GLU A 65 9.27 -22.81 17.13
CA GLU A 65 8.56 -21.72 17.80
C GLU A 65 7.67 -20.92 16.81
N ALA A 66 8.14 -20.69 15.58
CA ALA A 66 7.36 -20.03 14.53
C ALA A 66 6.15 -20.86 14.10
N ASP A 67 6.32 -22.18 13.93
CA ASP A 67 5.25 -23.11 13.57
C ASP A 67 4.19 -23.16 14.68
N ALA A 68 4.60 -23.23 15.95
CA ALA A 68 3.67 -23.20 17.08
C ALA A 68 2.80 -21.93 17.11
N LYS A 69 3.37 -20.77 16.75
CA LYS A 69 2.60 -19.52 16.63
C LYS A 69 1.72 -19.49 15.38
N ALA A 70 2.18 -20.04 14.25
CA ALA A 70 1.36 -20.15 13.04
C ALA A 70 0.10 -21.00 13.28
N ASP A 71 0.22 -22.09 14.03
CA ASP A 71 -0.92 -22.93 14.43
C ASP A 71 -1.90 -22.21 15.37
N GLU A 72 -1.39 -21.36 16.28
CA GLU A 72 -2.23 -20.50 17.12
C GLU A 72 -3.03 -19.50 16.27
N LEU A 73 -2.38 -18.84 15.31
CA LEU A 73 -3.05 -17.92 14.38
C LEU A 73 -4.10 -18.65 13.52
N ALA A 74 -3.79 -19.86 13.05
CA ALA A 74 -4.73 -20.68 12.30
C ALA A 74 -5.98 -21.02 13.12
N ARG A 75 -5.83 -21.35 14.41
CA ARG A 75 -6.96 -21.59 15.33
C ARG A 75 -7.84 -20.34 15.56
N LEU A 76 -7.28 -19.15 15.37
CA LEU A 76 -8.00 -17.88 15.42
C LEU A 76 -8.61 -17.47 14.08
N GLY A 77 -8.52 -18.32 13.06
CA GLY A 77 -9.03 -18.04 11.71
C GLY A 77 -8.15 -17.09 10.90
N LEU A 78 -6.86 -16.98 11.24
CA LEU A 78 -5.88 -16.16 10.53
C LEU A 78 -4.93 -17.08 9.73
N PRO A 79 -5.13 -17.24 8.41
CA PRO A 79 -4.23 -18.03 7.57
C PRO A 79 -2.82 -17.46 7.62
N SER A 80 -1.85 -18.31 7.99
CA SER A 80 -0.46 -17.91 8.14
C SER A 80 0.46 -19.01 7.60
N HIS A 81 1.66 -18.64 7.17
CA HIS A 81 2.69 -19.59 6.76
C HIS A 81 4.06 -19.07 7.19
N VAL A 82 4.91 -19.97 7.67
CA VAL A 82 6.27 -19.63 8.10
C VAL A 82 7.12 -19.36 6.87
N VAL A 83 7.57 -18.10 6.73
CA VAL A 83 8.50 -17.67 5.69
C VAL A 83 9.87 -17.38 6.30
N GLN A 84 10.94 -17.81 5.63
CA GLN A 84 12.28 -17.36 5.97
C GLN A 84 12.50 -16.01 5.29
N VAL A 85 12.69 -14.97 6.09
CA VAL A 85 13.03 -13.65 5.58
C VAL A 85 14.51 -13.67 5.15
N ARG A 86 14.78 -13.22 3.92
CA ARG A 86 16.12 -12.91 3.42
C ARG A 86 16.33 -11.41 3.44
#